data_AF-A0A504KM88-F1
#
_entry.id   AF-A0A504KM88-F1
#
_cell.length_a   1.000
_cell.length_b   1.000
_cell.length_c   1.000
_cell.angle_alpha   90.00
_cell.angle_beta   90.00
_cell.angle_gamma   90.00
#
_symmetry.space_group_name_H-M   'P 1'
#
loop_
_entity.id
_entity.type
_entity.pdbx_description
1 polymer ?
#
loop_
_entity_poly.entity_id
_entity_poly.type
_entity_poly.pdbx_seq_one_letter_code
_entity_poly.pdbx_strand_id
1 'polypeptide(L)' 'MTMFRGFIENPGPFAALEEWEAFRESMLKIEPRTPDVQAFIDEADAAIDRLKSDQRGGRAL' A
#
# COMPACT_ATOMS: atom_id res chain seq x y z
N MET A 1 -23.66 -12.05 12.82
CA MET A 1 -22.19 -12.12 12.59
C MET A 1 -21.75 -10.86 11.88
N THR A 2 -21.12 -9.92 12.59
CA THR A 2 -20.56 -8.71 11.98
C THR A 2 -19.20 -9.06 11.38
N MET A 3 -19.15 -9.26 10.06
CA MET A 3 -17.89 -9.40 9.32
C MET A 3 -17.17 -8.05 9.32
N PHE A 4 -16.25 -7.82 10.26
CA PHE A 4 -15.16 -6.89 10.04
C PHE A 4 -14.17 -7.55 9.05
N ARG A 5 -14.50 -7.53 7.76
CA ARG A 5 -13.55 -7.82 6.68
C ARG A 5 -12.95 -6.49 6.25
N GLY A 6 -11.77 -6.13 6.75
CA GLY A 6 -11.19 -4.84 6.39
C GLY A 6 -9.71 -4.63 6.69
N PHE A 7 -9.03 -5.52 7.41
CA PHE A 7 -7.58 -5.50 7.46
C PHE A 7 -7.07 -6.17 6.19
N ILE A 8 -6.78 -5.39 5.15
CA ILE A 8 -5.91 -5.86 4.08
C ILE A 8 -4.57 -6.15 4.76
N GLU A 9 -4.10 -7.40 4.67
CA GLU A 9 -2.78 -7.78 5.15
C GLU A 9 -1.72 -6.97 4.41
N ASN A 10 -0.65 -6.57 5.11
CA ASN A 10 0.45 -5.82 4.49
C ASN A 10 0.95 -6.60 3.26
N PRO A 11 0.94 -6.00 2.05
CA PRO A 11 1.40 -6.67 0.86
C PRO A 11 2.85 -7.13 1.07
N GLY A 12 3.16 -8.34 0.60
CA GLY A 12 4.53 -8.83 0.67
C GLY A 12 5.50 -7.90 -0.10
N PRO A 13 6.82 -7.97 0.15
CA PRO A 13 7.82 -7.14 -0.55
C PRO A 13 7.88 -7.37 -2.07
N PHE A 14 7.21 -8.42 -2.55
CA PHE A 14 7.11 -8.78 -3.98
C PHE A 14 5.68 -8.59 -4.53
N ALA A 15 4.78 -7.97 -3.77
CA ALA A 15 3.42 -7.70 -4.22
C ALA A 15 3.40 -6.71 -5.38
N ALA A 16 2.36 -6.82 -6.22
CA ALA A 16 2.21 -5.95 -7.38
C ALA A 16 1.85 -4.51 -6.96
N LEU A 17 2.11 -3.55 -7.87
CA LEU A 17 1.77 -2.14 -7.64
C LEU A 17 0.29 -1.95 -7.27
N GLU A 18 -0.61 -2.66 -7.96
CA GLU A 18 -2.06 -2.59 -7.71
C GLU A 18 -2.42 -3.04 -6.30
N GLU A 19 -1.72 -4.04 -5.74
CA GLU A 19 -1.94 -4.52 -4.37
C GLU A 19 -1.53 -3.48 -3.33
N TRP A 20 -0.39 -2.81 -3.56
CA TRP A 20 0.06 -1.71 -2.71
C TRP A 20 -0.89 -0.51 -2.77
N GLU A 21 -1.43 -0.18 -3.95
CA GLU A 21 -2.44 0.88 -4.11
C GLU A 21 -3.74 0.53 -3.36
N ALA A 22 -4.23 -0.70 -3.49
CA ALA A 22 -5.44 -1.16 -2.78
C ALA A 22 -5.25 -1.19 -1.26
N PHE A 23 -4.07 -1.59 -0.78
CA PHE A 23 -3.71 -1.55 0.64
C PHE A 23 -3.71 -0.13 1.18
N ARG A 24 -3.04 0.80 0.47
CA ARG A 24 -3.04 2.23 0.82
C ARG A 24 -4.45 2.80 0.89
N GLU A 25 -5.28 2.55 -0.12
CA GLU A 25 -6.67 3.03 -0.15
C GLU A 25 -7.51 2.49 1.02
N SER A 26 -7.24 1.26 1.46
CA SER A 26 -7.92 0.67 2.61
C SER A 26 -7.47 1.30 3.92
N MET A 27 -6.16 1.50 4.11
CA MET A 27 -5.61 2.20 5.28
C MET A 27 -6.10 3.65 5.37
N LEU A 28 -6.28 4.32 4.22
CA LEU A 28 -6.82 5.68 4.16
C LEU A 28 -8.25 5.79 4.73
N LYS A 29 -9.04 4.71 4.64
CA LYS A 29 -10.43 4.64 5.14
C LYS A 29 -10.52 4.30 6.63
N ILE A 30 -9.41 3.97 7.29
CA ILE A 30 -9.40 3.63 8.71
C ILE A 30 -9.40 4.91 9.56
N GLU A 31 -10.38 4.99 10.46
CA GLU A 31 -10.50 6.03 11.48
C GLU A 31 -10.63 5.40 12.88
N PRO A 32 -9.97 5.96 13.93
CA PRO A 32 -9.09 7.12 13.88
C PRO A 32 -7.76 6.83 13.17
N ARG A 33 -7.17 7.87 12.55
CA ARG A 33 -5.84 7.77 11.91
C ARG A 33 -4.76 7.72 12.99
N THR A 34 -4.51 6.54 13.54
CA THR A 34 -3.44 6.32 14.53
C THR A 34 -2.06 6.43 13.88
N PRO A 35 -1.00 6.64 14.67
CA PRO A 35 0.39 6.62 14.18
C PRO A 35 0.74 5.34 13.42
N ASP A 36 0.24 4.18 13.85
CA ASP A 36 0.44 2.90 13.17
C ASP A 36 -0.19 2.88 11.77
N VAL A 37 -1.44 3.36 11.64
CA VAL A 37 -2.12 3.46 10.34
C VAL A 37 -1.38 4.43 9.42
N GLN A 38 -0.85 5.53 9.96
CA GLN A 38 -0.03 6.45 9.18
C GLN A 38 1.26 5.79 8.70
N ALA A 39 1.96 5.03 9.56
CA ALA A 39 3.16 4.30 9.18
C ALA A 39 2.90 3.29 8.05
N PHE A 40 1.77 2.58 8.08
CA PHE A 40 1.37 1.68 6.99
C PHE A 40 1.10 2.41 5.67
N ILE A 41 0.52 3.60 5.73
CA ILE A 41 0.29 4.43 4.53
C ILE A 41 1.62 4.92 3.96
N ASP A 42 2.52 5.39 4.81
CA ASP A 42 3.85 5.86 4.40
C ASP A 42 4.67 4.73 3.77
N GLU A 43 4.60 3.52 4.32
CA GLU A 43 5.23 2.32 3.75
C GLU A 43 4.64 1.98 2.38
N ALA A 44 3.32 2.01 2.24
CA ALA A 44 2.64 1.75 0.98
C ALA A 44 3.01 2.79 -0.08
N ASP A 45 3.05 4.08 0.27
CA ASP A 45 3.47 5.15 -0.62
C ASP A 45 4.93 4.98 -1.08
N ALA A 46 5.83 4.57 -0.19
CA ALA A 46 7.22 4.28 -0.54
C ALA A 46 7.37 3.06 -1.48
N ALA A 47 6.58 2.01 -1.27
CA ALA A 47 6.58 0.83 -2.14
C ALA A 47 6.02 1.16 -3.54
N ILE A 48 4.91 1.91 -3.59
CA ILE A 48 4.29 2.40 -4.83
C ILE A 48 5.27 3.26 -5.63
N ASP A 49 5.97 4.19 -4.98
CA ASP A 49 6.95 5.06 -5.65
C ASP A 49 8.10 4.25 -6.26
N ARG A 50 8.66 3.28 -5.52
CA ARG A 50 9.70 2.37 -6.01
C ARG A 50 9.23 1.59 -7.23
N LEU A 51 8.05 0.96 -7.16
CA LEU A 51 7.49 0.15 -8.25
C LEU A 51 7.15 1.01 -9.49
N LYS A 52 6.66 2.23 -9.29
CA LYS A 52 6.40 3.19 -10.37
C LYS A 52 7.69 3.72 -11.00
N SER A 53 8.74 3.94 -10.20
CA SER A 53 10.07 4.31 -10.71
C SER A 53 10.72 3.18 -11.51
N ASP A 54 10.64 1.95 -11.02
CA ASP A 54 11.19 0.77 -11.72
C ASP A 54 10.52 0.56 -13.09
N GLN A 55 9.18 0.66 -13.15
CA GLN A 55 8.44 0.61 -14.41
C GLN A 55 8.79 1.74 -15.40
N ARG A 56 9.16 2.93 -14.91
CA ARG A 56 9.57 4.05 -15.77
C ARG A 56 11.05 3.99 -16.18
N GLY A 57 11.89 3.40 -15.35
CA GLY A 57 13.33 3.27 -15.57
C GLY A 57 13.74 2.19 -16.57
N GLY A 58 12.84 1.25 -16.90
CA GLY A 58 13.09 0.14 -17.83
C GLY A 58 13.19 0.49 -19.33
N ARG A 59 13.23 1.78 -19.71
CA ARG A 59 13.37 2.20 -21.12
C ARG A 59 14.44 3.27 -21.30
N ALA A 60 15.68 2.90 -20.98
CA ALA A 60 16.88 3.64 -21.38
C ALA A 60 18.08 2.68 -21.53
N LEU A 61 17.98 1.72 -22.46
CA LEU A 61 19.13 1.09 -23.11
C LEU A 61 18.82 0.97 -24.62
#